data_AF-A0A097ESM3-F1
#
_entry.id   AF-A0A097ESM3-F1
#
_cell.length_a   1.000
_cell.length_b   1.000
_cell.length_c   1.000
_cell.angle_alpha   90.00
_cell.angle_beta   90.00
_cell.angle_gamma   90.00
#
_symmetry.space_group_name_H-M   'P 1'
#
loop_
_entity.id
_entity.type
_entity.pdbx_description
1 polymer ?
#
loop_
_entity_poly.entity_id
_entity_poly.type
_entity_poly.pdbx_seq_one_letter_code
_entity_poly.pdbx_strand_id
1 'polypeptide(L)' 'MGIIQTDGFESYDSLLKTKSRILHAGCWNHARRRFFEILKIDSKNAQAEWIIMLRPLESNIEFRKSVISMQSNQKRKKKV' A
#
# COMPACT_ATOMS: atom_id res chain seq x y z
N MET A 1 -20.41 0.15 -20.65
CA MET A 1 -19.42 1.06 -20.03
C MET A 1 -18.18 0.24 -19.72
N GLY A 2 -16.99 0.79 -19.94
CA GLY A 2 -15.73 0.08 -19.72
C GLY A 2 -15.09 0.46 -18.38
N ILE A 3 -14.23 -0.41 -17.83
CA ILE A 3 -13.40 -0.11 -16.66
C ILE A 3 -11.94 -0.18 -17.08
N ILE A 4 -11.15 0.81 -16.69
CA ILE A 4 -9.69 0.78 -16.82
C ILE A 4 -9.06 0.84 -15.43
N GLN A 5 -8.17 -0.10 -15.15
CA GLN A 5 -7.38 -0.10 -13.92
C GLN A 5 -6.00 0.52 -14.20
N THR A 6 -5.62 1.55 -13.45
CA THR A 6 -4.29 2.18 -13.57
C THR A 6 -3.52 2.10 -12.26
N ASP A 7 -2.22 2.39 -12.31
CA ASP A 7 -1.34 2.47 -11.14
C ASP A 7 -1.55 3.74 -10.28
N GLY A 8 -2.43 4.65 -10.71
CA GLY A 8 -2.67 5.92 -10.04
C GLY A 8 -1.76 7.07 -10.48
N PHE A 9 -1.10 6.97 -11.64
CA PHE A 9 -0.36 8.08 -12.20
C PHE A 9 -1.30 9.19 -12.73
N GLU A 10 -1.08 10.43 -12.29
CA GLU A 10 -1.97 11.58 -12.53
C GLU A 10 -2.18 11.92 -14.01
N SER A 11 -1.23 11.57 -14.88
CA SER A 11 -1.34 11.72 -16.34
C SER A 11 -2.63 11.09 -16.90
N TYR A 12 -3.08 9.97 -16.32
CA TYR A 12 -4.28 9.27 -16.78
C TYR A 12 -5.56 10.09 -16.57
N ASP A 13 -5.61 10.97 -15.57
CA ASP A 13 -6.82 11.71 -15.21
C ASP A 13 -7.25 12.65 -16.35
N SER A 14 -6.29 13.32 -16.98
CA SER A 14 -6.58 14.24 -18.10
C SER A 14 -7.21 13.51 -19.30
N LEU A 15 -6.71 12.31 -19.60
CA LEU A 15 -7.19 11.47 -20.68
C LEU A 15 -8.55 10.84 -20.35
N LEU A 16 -8.77 10.40 -19.11
CA LEU A 16 -9.99 9.72 -18.69
C LEU A 16 -11.14 10.68 -18.41
N LYS A 17 -10.87 11.93 -18.00
CA LYS A 17 -11.87 13.00 -17.89
C LYS A 17 -12.59 13.29 -19.20
N THR A 18 -11.91 13.14 -20.34
CA THR A 18 -12.52 13.34 -21.66
C THR A 18 -13.39 12.16 -22.13
N LYS A 19 -13.32 11.01 -21.44
CA LYS A 19 -13.96 9.75 -21.84
C LYS A 19 -15.06 9.37 -20.86
N SER A 20 -16.23 10.00 -20.97
CA SER A 20 -17.38 9.81 -20.07
C SER A 20 -17.95 8.38 -19.96
N ARG A 21 -17.54 7.45 -20.84
CA ARG A 21 -17.99 6.04 -20.84
C ARG A 21 -17.02 5.05 -20.18
N ILE A 22 -15.95 5.55 -19.56
CA ILE A 22 -14.91 4.74 -18.90
C ILE A 22 -14.88 5.08 -17.41
N LEU A 23 -15.03 4.06 -16.55
CA LEU A 23 -14.77 4.18 -15.12
C LEU A 23 -13.27 3.97 -14.87
N HIS A 24 -12.65 4.93 -14.21
CA HIS A 24 -11.25 4.87 -13.83
C HIS A 24 -11.10 4.22 -12.44
N ALA A 25 -10.46 3.06 -12.39
CA ALA A 25 -10.19 2.33 -11.15
C ALA A 25 -8.70 2.40 -10.79
N GLY A 26 -8.38 2.70 -9.53
CA GLY A 26 -7.02 2.63 -9.01
C GLY A 26 -6.61 1.20 -8.65
N CYS A 27 -5.35 0.85 -8.90
CA CYS A 27 -4.81 -0.46 -8.51
C CYS A 27 -4.54 -0.53 -7.00
N TRP A 28 -5.24 -1.44 -6.32
CA TRP A 28 -5.08 -1.67 -4.87
C TRP A 28 -3.64 -2.02 -4.48
N ASN A 29 -2.89 -2.71 -5.36
CA ASN A 29 -1.49 -3.03 -5.09
C ASN A 29 -0.59 -1.79 -5.08
N HIS A 30 -0.86 -0.81 -5.96
CA HIS A 30 -0.12 0.46 -5.97
C HIS A 30 -0.48 1.33 -4.78
N ALA A 31 -1.77 1.44 -4.43
CA ALA A 31 -2.21 2.18 -3.25
C ALA A 31 -1.56 1.66 -1.95
N ARG A 32 -1.47 0.33 -1.80
CA ARG A 32 -0.90 -0.29 -0.59
C ARG A 32 0.58 0.05 -0.36
N ARG A 33 1.39 0.28 -1.41
CA ARG A 33 2.83 0.61 -1.26
C ARG A 33 3.07 1.81 -0.34
N ARG A 34 2.20 2.82 -0.37
CA ARG A 34 2.33 4.01 0.48
C ARG A 34 2.18 3.68 1.97
N PHE A 35 1.34 2.71 2.32
CA PHE A 35 1.18 2.28 3.71
C PHE A 35 2.41 1.52 4.24
N PHE A 36 3.16 0.82 3.37
CA PHE A 36 4.46 0.26 3.76
C PHE A 36 5.45 1.36 4.13
N GLU A 37 5.47 2.48 3.39
CA GLU A 37 6.34 3.62 3.72
C GLU A 37 5.94 4.27 5.05
N ILE A 38 4.64 4.40 5.33
CA ILE A 38 4.14 4.89 6.62
C ILE A 38 4.66 4.03 7.77
N LEU A 39 4.59 2.70 7.65
CA LEU A 39 5.07 1.80 8.71
C LEU A 39 6.60 1.82 8.92
N LYS A 40 7.38 2.24 7.93
CA LYS A 40 8.83 2.44 8.12
C LYS A 40 9.11 3.63 9.05
N ILE A 41 8.27 4.66 8.98
CA ILE A 41 8.38 5.90 9.78
C ILE A 41 7.72 5.71 11.14
N ASP A 42 6.46 5.25 11.14
CA ASP A 42 5.66 4.94 12.32
C ASP A 42 5.23 3.47 12.31
N SER A 43 6.06 2.63 12.92
CA SER A 43 5.85 1.19 12.99
C SER A 43 4.69 0.76 13.89
N LYS A 44 4.02 1.70 14.56
CA LYS A 44 2.83 1.45 15.40
C LYS A 44 1.54 2.01 14.79
N ASN A 45 1.58 2.50 13.55
CA ASN A 45 0.39 3.00 12.88
C ASN A 45 -0.57 1.84 12.58
N ALA A 46 -1.55 1.65 13.46
CA ALA A 46 -2.52 0.57 13.35
C ALA A 46 -3.30 0.64 12.03
N GLN A 47 -3.66 1.83 11.55
CA GLN A 47 -4.41 1.95 10.29
C GLN A 47 -3.61 1.43 9.10
N ALA A 48 -2.33 1.80 9.01
CA ALA A 48 -1.45 1.33 7.95
C ALA A 48 -1.20 -0.18 8.02
N GLU A 49 -1.04 -0.73 9.24
CA GLU A 49 -0.92 -2.17 9.45
C GLU A 49 -2.19 -2.90 8.98
N TRP A 50 -3.36 -2.45 9.40
CA TRP A 50 -4.64 -3.05 9.02
C TRP A 50 -4.84 -3.05 7.51
N ILE A 51 -4.54 -1.94 6.82
CA ILE A 51 -4.68 -1.82 5.36
C ILE A 51 -3.77 -2.81 4.62
N ILE A 52 -2.55 -3.05 5.12
CA ILE A 52 -1.65 -4.04 4.51
C ILE A 52 -2.14 -5.47 4.78
N MET A 53 -2.74 -5.72 5.94
CA MET A 53 -3.30 -7.02 6.33
C MET A 53 -4.60 -7.38 5.59
N LEU A 54 -5.20 -6.47 4.81
CA LEU A 54 -6.33 -6.77 3.91
C LEU A 54 -5.94 -7.67 2.71
N ARG A 55 -4.77 -8.30 2.75
CA ARG A 55 -4.34 -9.28 1.75
C ARG A 55 -4.87 -10.69 2.08
N PRO A 56 -4.86 -11.62 1.10
CA PRO A 56 -5.10 -13.04 1.36
C PRO A 56 -4.21 -13.55 2.50
N LEU A 57 -4.78 -14.35 3.39
CA LEU A 57 -4.21 -14.78 4.68
C LEU A 57 -2.76 -15.31 4.57
N GLU A 58 -2.44 -16.04 3.50
CA GLU A 58 -1.12 -16.61 3.27
C GLU A 58 -0.02 -15.54 3.22
N SER A 59 -0.28 -14.44 2.52
CA SER A 59 0.67 -13.33 2.40
C SER A 59 0.76 -12.46 3.65
N ASN A 60 -0.17 -12.59 4.61
CA ASN A 60 -0.13 -11.91 5.89
C ASN A 60 0.86 -12.55 6.87
N ILE A 61 1.07 -13.87 6.78
CA ILE A 61 2.04 -14.60 7.62
C ILE A 61 3.47 -14.17 7.27
N GLU A 62 3.81 -14.16 5.99
CA GLU A 62 5.10 -13.66 5.47
C GLU A 62 5.32 -12.20 5.88
N PHE A 63 4.28 -11.37 5.76
CA PHE A 63 4.35 -9.96 6.12
C PHE A 63 4.59 -9.74 7.62
N ARG A 64 3.85 -10.44 8.51
CA ARG A 64 4.08 -10.37 9.96
C ARG A 64 5.52 -10.72 10.33
N LYS A 65 6.10 -11.77 9.72
CA LYS A 65 7.52 -12.12 9.92
C LYS A 65 8.44 -10.96 9.55
N SER A 66 8.18 -10.28 8.43
CA SER A 66 8.98 -9.13 7.97
C SER A 66 8.84 -7.89 8.86
N VAL A 67 7.63 -7.57 9.35
CA VAL A 67 7.40 -6.42 10.24
C VAL A 67 8.10 -6.62 11.58
N ILE A 68 8.01 -7.83 12.15
CA ILE A 68 8.69 -8.19 13.41
C ILE A 68 10.21 -8.05 13.26
N SER A 69 10.78 -8.51 12.13
CA SER A 69 12.21 -8.37 11.87
C SER A 69 12.62 -6.89 11.73
N MET A 70 11.84 -6.06 11.03
CA MET A 70 12.08 -4.62 10.88
C MET A 70 12.03 -3.89 12.24
N GLN A 71 11.04 -4.19 13.09
CA GLN A 71 10.92 -3.60 14.43
C GLN A 71 12.12 -3.97 15.34
N SER A 72 12.61 -5.21 15.26
CA SER A 72 13.79 -5.64 16.02
C SER A 72 15.07 -4.88 15.61
N ASN A 73 15.25 -4.62 14.32
CA ASN A 73 16.37 -3.84 13.80
C ASN A 73 16.26 -2.35 14.15
N GLN A 74 15.05 -1.78 14.19
CA GLN A 74 14.84 -0.38 14.57
C GLN A 74 15.11 -0.13 16.06
N LYS A 75 14.84 -1.11 16.95
CA LYS A 75 15.25 -1.07 18.36
C LYS A 75 16.77 -1.15 18.55
N ARG A 76 17.48 -1.93 17.72
CA ARG A 76 18.96 -1.99 17.75
C ARG A 76 19.61 -0.67 17.37
N LYS A 77 19.09 0.03 16.36
CA LYS A 77 19.62 1.34 15.91
C LYS A 77 19.39 2.50 16.89
N LYS A 78 18.40 2.41 17.79
CA LYS A 78 18.15 3.44 18.83
C LYS A 78 18.99 3.25 20.10
N LYS A 79 19.78 2.19 20.20
CA LYS A 79 20.57 1.80 21.38
C LYS A 79 22.08 2.04 21.21
N VAL A 80 22.49 2.62 20.09
CA VAL A 80 23.86 3.05 19.78
C VAL A 80 23.88 4.57 19.81
#